data_AF-A0A948XLN7-F1
#
_entry.id   AF-A0A948XLN7-F1
#
_cell.length_a   1.000
_cell.length_b   1.000
_cell.length_c   1.000
_cell.angle_alpha   90.00
_cell.angle_beta   90.00
_cell.angle_gamma   90.00
#
_symmetry.space_group_name_H-M   'P 1'
#
loop_
_entity.id
_entity.type
_entity.pdbx_description
1 polymer ?
#
loop_
_entity_poly.entity_id
_entity_poly.type
_entity_poly.pdbx_seq_one_letter_code
_entity_poly.pdbx_strand_id
1 'polypeptide(L)'
;MKKIILALATLSVMALANESAVSNVTINATMKLMEQGLSDVQSGFIYHDKEKLTRGIQTLQGANSIFSSVDVSVFIPNNAKIQVTKNINANLAKDLESLQKSVADKKYAEATDDYSKVLNSCISCHTIIRGW
;
A
#
# COMPACT_ATOMS: atom_id res chain seq x y z
N MET A 1 -60.56 19.01 -14.20
CA MET A 1 -59.58 20.11 -14.34
C MET A 1 -59.36 20.75 -12.98
N LYS A 2 -58.10 21.05 -12.63
CA LYS A 2 -57.61 21.57 -11.32
C LYS A 2 -57.60 20.46 -10.24
N LYS A 3 -56.50 20.07 -9.61
CA LYS A 3 -55.31 20.82 -9.19
C LYS A 3 -54.08 19.93 -9.27
N ILE A 4 -53.13 20.33 -10.12
CA ILE A 4 -51.71 19.95 -10.02
C ILE A 4 -51.12 20.79 -8.87
N ILE A 5 -49.99 20.33 -8.33
CA ILE A 5 -49.04 21.02 -7.44
C ILE A 5 -49.20 20.66 -5.96
N LEU A 6 -48.37 19.71 -5.52
CA LEU A 6 -47.60 19.80 -4.28
C LEU A 6 -46.49 18.72 -4.29
N ALA A 7 -45.49 18.97 -5.13
CA ALA A 7 -44.14 18.54 -4.83
C ALA A 7 -43.50 19.67 -4.01
N LEU A 8 -43.04 19.40 -2.79
CA LEU A 8 -41.83 20.04 -2.24
C LEU A 8 -41.41 19.42 -0.90
N ALA A 9 -40.14 19.00 -0.88
CA ALA A 9 -39.22 19.07 0.25
C ALA A 9 -39.45 18.15 1.46
N THR A 10 -38.93 16.93 1.36
CA THR A 10 -38.10 16.33 2.44
C THR A 10 -36.96 15.47 1.83
N LEU A 11 -36.15 16.09 0.97
CA LEU A 11 -34.78 15.61 0.68
C LEU A 11 -33.83 16.45 1.53
N SER A 12 -33.83 16.16 2.84
CA SER A 12 -32.90 16.77 3.79
C SER A 12 -31.86 15.74 4.20
N VAL A 13 -30.75 15.76 3.47
CA VAL A 13 -29.37 15.57 3.95
C VAL A 13 -29.15 14.39 4.92
N MET A 14 -28.83 13.24 4.35
CA MET A 14 -27.84 12.32 4.94
C MET A 14 -26.73 12.07 3.92
N ALA A 15 -26.06 13.16 3.52
CA ALA A 15 -24.74 13.08 2.92
C ALA A 15 -23.69 13.42 4.00
N LEU A 16 -23.73 12.69 5.13
CA LEU A 16 -22.53 12.48 5.92
C LEU A 16 -21.74 11.39 5.19
N ALA A 17 -21.13 11.78 4.07
CA ALA A 17 -20.15 10.96 3.39
C ALA A 17 -19.05 10.65 4.40
N ASN A 18 -18.99 9.37 4.72
CA ASN A 18 -18.14 8.74 5.70
C ASN A 18 -16.67 8.90 5.25
N GLU A 19 -16.00 9.99 5.59
CA GLU A 19 -14.56 10.20 5.27
C GLU A 19 -13.70 9.00 5.71
N SER A 20 -14.11 8.35 6.80
CA SER A 20 -13.55 7.10 7.31
C SER A 20 -13.72 5.91 6.36
N ALA A 21 -14.81 5.79 5.59
CA ALA A 21 -14.98 4.72 4.60
C ALA A 21 -14.06 4.91 3.38
N VAL A 22 -13.86 6.14 2.92
CA VAL A 22 -12.97 6.44 1.78
C VAL A 22 -11.51 6.12 2.15
N SER A 23 -11.09 6.45 3.37
CA SER A 23 -9.74 6.12 3.85
C SER A 23 -9.47 4.61 3.89
N ASN A 24 -10.48 3.81 4.24
CA ASN A 24 -10.36 2.36 4.35
C ASN A 24 -10.25 1.71 2.95
N VAL A 25 -10.97 2.24 1.96
CA VAL A 25 -10.90 1.77 0.56
C VAL A 25 -9.51 1.99 -0.02
N THR A 26 -8.92 3.18 0.11
CA THR A 26 -7.57 3.47 -0.42
C THR A 26 -6.52 2.57 0.21
N ILE A 27 -6.60 2.32 1.53
CA ILE A 27 -5.63 1.48 2.22
C ILE A 27 -5.76 0.01 1.85
N ASN A 28 -6.98 -0.51 1.76
CA ASN A 28 -7.19 -1.89 1.33
C ASN A 28 -6.72 -2.11 -0.11
N ALA A 29 -7.01 -1.16 -1.02
CA ALA A 29 -6.52 -1.20 -2.38
C ALA A 29 -4.97 -1.16 -2.43
N THR A 30 -4.35 -0.27 -1.65
CA THR A 30 -2.89 -0.15 -1.57
C THR A 30 -2.26 -1.43 -1.03
N MET A 31 -2.82 -2.01 0.03
CA MET A 31 -2.37 -3.28 0.59
C MET A 31 -2.55 -4.45 -0.39
N LYS A 32 -3.60 -4.43 -1.22
CA LYS A 32 -3.79 -5.45 -2.26
C LYS A 32 -2.72 -5.35 -3.36
N LEU A 33 -2.35 -4.12 -3.75
CA LEU A 33 -1.21 -3.90 -4.65
C LEU A 33 0.10 -4.38 -4.04
N MET A 34 0.32 -4.14 -2.74
CA MET A 34 1.49 -4.67 -2.02
C MET A 34 1.54 -6.20 -2.06
N GLU A 35 0.43 -6.87 -1.76
CA GLU A 35 0.31 -8.34 -1.82
C GLU A 35 0.62 -8.86 -3.22
N GLN A 36 0.04 -8.23 -4.26
CA GLN A 36 0.29 -8.58 -5.64
C GLN A 36 1.78 -8.42 -5.99
N GLY A 37 2.39 -7.29 -5.64
CA GLY A 37 3.79 -7.02 -5.89
C GLY A 37 4.71 -8.04 -5.22
N LEU A 38 4.43 -8.43 -3.97
CA LEU A 38 5.17 -9.48 -3.27
C LEU A 38 5.05 -10.83 -3.98
N SER A 39 3.84 -11.20 -4.41
CA SER A 39 3.58 -12.45 -5.15
C SER A 39 4.33 -12.48 -6.49
N ASP A 40 4.34 -11.36 -7.21
CA ASP A 40 5.04 -11.22 -8.48
C ASP A 40 6.56 -11.30 -8.30
N VAL A 41 7.12 -10.67 -7.27
CA VAL A 41 8.56 -10.79 -6.94
C VAL A 41 8.91 -12.24 -6.59
N GLN A 42 8.18 -12.86 -5.67
CA GLN A 42 8.43 -14.23 -5.23
C GLN A 42 8.36 -15.22 -6.40
N SER A 43 7.29 -15.15 -7.19
CA SER A 43 7.13 -16.04 -8.35
C SER A 43 8.10 -15.71 -9.48
N GLY A 44 8.49 -14.45 -9.65
CA GLY A 44 9.55 -14.03 -10.57
C GLY A 44 10.90 -14.69 -10.23
N PHE A 45 11.26 -14.75 -8.95
CA PHE A 45 12.43 -15.51 -8.50
C PHE A 45 12.27 -17.02 -8.74
N ILE A 46 11.14 -17.62 -8.37
CA ILE A 46 10.93 -19.08 -8.46
C ILE A 46 10.94 -19.57 -9.92
N TYR A 47 10.30 -18.84 -10.82
CA TYR A 47 10.12 -19.25 -12.23
C TYR A 47 11.14 -18.61 -13.18
N HIS A 48 12.15 -17.91 -12.64
CA HIS A 48 13.16 -17.18 -13.42
C HIS A 48 12.55 -16.18 -14.41
N ASP A 49 11.42 -15.56 -14.03
CA ASP A 49 10.71 -14.58 -14.85
C ASP A 49 11.14 -13.16 -14.44
N LYS A 50 12.15 -12.63 -15.16
CA LYS A 50 12.70 -11.30 -14.90
C LYS A 50 11.67 -10.19 -15.12
N GLU A 51 10.75 -10.36 -16.07
CA GLU A 51 9.75 -9.34 -16.36
C GLU A 51 8.75 -9.27 -15.19
N LYS A 52 8.28 -10.43 -14.72
CA LYS A 52 7.41 -10.51 -13.55
C LYS A 52 8.08 -9.99 -12.29
N LEU A 53 9.35 -10.36 -12.07
CA LEU A 53 10.16 -9.82 -10.97
C LEU A 53 10.22 -8.28 -11.03
N THR A 54 10.52 -7.71 -12.20
CA THR A 54 10.62 -6.26 -12.38
C THR A 54 9.27 -5.56 -12.18
N ARG A 55 8.18 -6.10 -12.73
CA ARG A 55 6.82 -5.59 -12.54
C ARG A 55 6.37 -5.65 -11.08
N GLY A 56 6.73 -6.71 -10.36
CA GLY A 56 6.46 -6.85 -8.94
C GLY A 56 7.15 -5.75 -8.12
N ILE A 57 8.43 -5.49 -8.39
CA ILE A 57 9.20 -4.40 -7.73
C ILE A 57 8.55 -3.04 -8.02
N GLN A 58 8.18 -2.76 -9.26
CA GLN A 58 7.51 -1.51 -9.64
C GLN A 58 6.15 -1.35 -8.97
N THR A 59 5.38 -2.44 -8.86
CA THR A 59 4.09 -2.46 -8.15
C THR A 59 4.28 -2.10 -6.68
N LEU A 60 5.31 -2.66 -6.02
CA LEU A 60 5.65 -2.34 -4.63
C LEU A 60 6.09 -0.88 -4.46
N GLN A 61 6.93 -0.37 -5.37
CA GLN A 61 7.37 1.04 -5.36
C GLN A 61 6.17 1.98 -5.49
N GLY A 62 5.29 1.71 -6.47
CA GLY A 62 4.06 2.46 -6.68
C GLY A 62 3.16 2.45 -5.45
N ALA A 63 2.87 1.27 -4.90
CA ALA A 63 2.06 1.14 -3.70
C ALA A 63 2.69 1.83 -2.48
N ASN A 64 4.01 1.74 -2.30
CA ASN A 64 4.71 2.38 -1.18
C ASN A 64 4.60 3.91 -1.24
N SER A 65 4.68 4.48 -2.45
CA SER A 65 4.57 5.93 -2.65
C SER A 65 3.21 6.51 -2.21
N ILE A 66 2.15 5.70 -2.26
CA ILE A 66 0.80 6.12 -1.82
C ILE A 66 0.83 6.48 -0.33
N PHE A 67 1.55 5.71 0.50
CA PHE A 67 1.67 6.01 1.94
C PHE A 67 2.38 7.33 2.25
N SER A 68 3.13 7.88 1.30
CA SER A 68 3.73 9.21 1.44
C SER A 68 2.76 10.34 1.08
N SER A 69 1.66 10.02 0.39
CA SER A 69 0.71 11.00 -0.17
C SER A 69 -0.62 11.03 0.58
N VAL A 70 -0.94 9.98 1.36
CA VAL A 70 -2.18 9.89 2.14
C VAL A 70 -1.94 10.26 3.60
N ASP A 71 -2.97 10.80 4.25
CA ASP A 71 -2.93 11.01 5.70
C ASP A 71 -3.06 9.67 6.42
N VAL A 72 -1.92 9.19 6.93
CA VAL A 72 -1.84 7.92 7.66
C VAL A 72 -2.52 7.93 9.03
N SER A 73 -2.79 9.12 9.58
CA SER A 73 -3.45 9.25 10.89
C SER A 73 -4.90 8.78 10.88
N VAL A 74 -5.55 8.80 9.71
CA VAL A 74 -6.95 8.41 9.53
C VAL A 74 -7.16 6.91 9.77
N PHE A 75 -6.12 6.08 9.62
CA PHE A 75 -6.19 4.63 9.78
C PHE A 75 -5.19 4.03 10.77
N ILE A 76 -4.28 4.83 11.31
CA ILE A 76 -3.39 4.44 12.41
C ILE A 76 -3.79 5.21 13.66
N PRO A 77 -4.66 4.64 14.52
CA PRO A 77 -4.94 5.26 15.81
C PRO A 77 -3.66 5.21 16.66
N ASN A 78 -3.29 6.35 17.25
CA ASN A 78 -2.06 6.63 18.02
C ASN A 78 -0.90 7.25 17.20
N ASN A 79 -0.63 8.53 17.49
CA ASN A 79 0.39 9.34 16.84
C ASN A 79 1.83 8.76 16.98
N ALA A 80 2.12 8.03 18.07
CA ALA A 80 3.44 7.41 18.24
C ALA A 80 3.76 6.35 17.17
N LYS A 81 2.72 5.68 16.62
CA LYS A 81 2.90 4.67 15.57
C LYS A 81 3.11 5.30 14.19
N ILE A 82 2.62 6.52 13.97
CA ILE A 82 2.71 7.23 12.68
C ILE A 82 4.16 7.51 12.28
N GLN A 83 4.99 7.97 13.22
CA GLN A 83 6.39 8.24 12.88
C GLN A 83 7.15 6.95 12.54
N VAL A 84 6.85 5.86 13.26
CA VAL A 84 7.48 4.56 13.00
C VAL A 84 7.08 4.04 11.62
N THR A 85 5.81 4.14 11.22
CA THR A 85 5.40 3.72 9.88
C THR A 85 6.00 4.57 8.77
N LYS A 86 6.15 5.89 8.97
CA LYS A 86 6.89 6.74 8.03
C LYS A 86 8.33 6.27 7.85
N ASN A 87 9.00 5.92 8.93
CA ASN A 87 10.38 5.40 8.87
C ASN A 87 10.44 4.05 8.13
N ILE A 88 9.49 3.15 8.39
CA ILE A 88 9.41 1.85 7.69
C ILE A 88 9.18 2.07 6.19
N ASN A 89 8.25 2.95 5.80
CA ASN A 89 7.98 3.24 4.39
C ASN A 89 9.21 3.83 3.67
N ALA A 90 9.95 4.72 4.34
CA ALA A 90 11.17 5.29 3.80
C ALA A 90 12.29 4.23 3.63
N ASN A 91 12.40 3.28 4.57
CA ASN A 91 13.34 2.18 4.45
C ASN A 91 12.93 1.19 3.35
N LEU A 92 11.64 0.86 3.26
CA LEU A 92 11.09 0.04 2.20
C LEU A 92 11.37 0.63 0.81
N ALA A 93 11.29 1.95 0.64
CA ALA A 93 11.66 2.60 -0.62
C ALA A 93 13.12 2.31 -1.01
N LYS A 94 14.06 2.46 -0.06
CA LYS A 94 15.48 2.19 -0.28
C LYS A 94 15.77 0.72 -0.54
N ASP A 95 15.09 -0.18 0.16
CA ASP A 95 15.23 -1.62 -0.04
C ASP A 95 14.71 -2.04 -1.43
N LEU A 96 13.62 -1.44 -1.89
CA LEU A 96 13.08 -1.67 -3.24
C LEU A 96 14.00 -1.13 -4.34
N GLU A 97 14.63 0.03 -4.15
CA GLU A 97 15.67 0.54 -5.06
C GLU A 97 16.89 -0.39 -5.12
N SER A 98 17.34 -0.89 -3.96
CA SER A 98 18.45 -1.84 -3.87
C SER A 98 18.10 -3.15 -4.58
N LEU A 99 16.92 -3.70 -4.30
CA LEU A 99 16.40 -4.89 -4.98
C LEU A 99 16.35 -4.70 -6.50
N GLN A 100 15.79 -3.58 -6.97
CA GLN A 100 15.74 -3.26 -8.40
C GLN A 100 17.14 -3.23 -9.02
N LYS A 101 18.10 -2.59 -8.34
CA LYS A 101 19.49 -2.52 -8.79
C LYS A 101 20.15 -3.90 -8.83
N SER A 102 20.00 -4.70 -7.78
CA SER A 102 20.55 -6.06 -7.71
C SER A 102 20.00 -6.96 -8.83
N VAL A 103 18.70 -6.86 -9.13
CA VAL A 103 18.07 -7.56 -10.26
C VAL A 103 18.58 -7.05 -11.62
N ALA A 104 18.74 -5.74 -11.79
CA ALA A 104 19.27 -5.15 -13.02
C ALA A 104 20.72 -5.61 -13.29
N ASP A 105 21.54 -5.63 -12.24
CA ASP A 105 22.95 -6.04 -12.26
C ASP A 105 23.15 -7.58 -12.31
N LYS A 106 22.05 -8.36 -12.33
CA LYS A 106 22.05 -9.84 -12.30
C LYS A 106 22.72 -10.44 -11.05
N LYS A 107 22.75 -9.68 -9.96
CA LYS A 107 23.29 -10.05 -8.65
C LYS A 107 22.19 -10.72 -7.82
N TYR A 108 21.85 -11.97 -8.16
CA TYR A 108 20.64 -12.60 -7.64
C TYR A 108 20.73 -13.01 -6.17
N ALA A 109 21.92 -13.30 -5.64
CA ALA A 109 22.11 -13.55 -4.21
C ALA A 109 21.84 -12.27 -3.41
N GLU A 110 22.41 -11.14 -3.86
CA GLU A 110 22.14 -9.82 -3.28
C GLU A 110 20.67 -9.42 -3.46
N ALA A 111 20.05 -9.75 -4.59
CA ALA A 111 18.63 -9.51 -4.82
C ALA A 111 17.74 -10.32 -3.85
N THR A 112 18.10 -11.56 -3.53
CA THR A 112 17.35 -12.33 -2.51
C THR A 112 17.51 -11.73 -1.12
N ASP A 113 18.70 -11.24 -0.78
CA ASP A 113 18.94 -10.53 0.49
C ASP A 113 18.15 -9.22 0.56
N ASP A 114 18.14 -8.43 -0.51
CA ASP A 114 17.37 -7.19 -0.60
C ASP A 114 15.86 -7.48 -0.51
N TYR A 115 15.38 -8.55 -1.14
CA TYR A 115 13.99 -8.97 -1.02
C TYR A 115 13.62 -9.38 0.41
N SER A 116 14.53 -10.00 1.16
CA SER A 116 14.30 -10.31 2.57
C SER A 116 14.08 -9.04 3.42
N LYS A 117 14.79 -7.94 3.12
CA LYS A 117 14.61 -6.64 3.79
C LYS A 117 13.24 -6.03 3.49
N VAL A 118 12.78 -6.16 2.24
CA VAL A 118 11.41 -5.80 1.85
C VAL A 118 10.39 -6.56 2.70
N LEU A 119 10.52 -7.88 2.82
CA LEU A 119 9.63 -8.70 3.67
C LEU A 119 9.69 -8.29 5.15
N ASN A 120 10.89 -8.04 5.68
CA ASN A 120 11.07 -7.58 7.06
C ASN A 120 10.38 -6.24 7.32
N SER A 121 10.38 -5.31 6.34
CA SER A 121 9.63 -4.05 6.43
C SER A 121 8.11 -4.30 6.50
N CYS A 122 7.58 -5.22 5.68
CA CYS A 122 6.17 -5.60 5.73
C CYS A 122 5.79 -6.17 7.10
N ILE A 123 6.58 -7.12 7.60
CA ILE A 123 6.35 -7.77 8.90
C ILE A 123 6.44 -6.76 10.04
N SER A 124 7.47 -5.90 10.04
CA SER A 124 7.66 -4.87 11.07
C SER A 124 6.46 -3.94 11.15
N CYS A 125 5.97 -3.46 10.01
CA CYS A 125 4.77 -2.61 9.96
C CYS A 125 3.54 -3.35 10.52
N HIS A 126 3.35 -4.61 10.13
CA HIS A 126 2.22 -5.41 10.63
C HIS A 126 2.32 -5.69 12.13
N THR A 127 3.48 -5.99 12.68
CA THR A 127 3.68 -6.16 14.12
C THR A 127 3.31 -4.88 14.88
N ILE A 128 3.75 -3.71 14.41
CA ILE A 128 3.47 -2.42 15.07
C ILE A 128 1.99 -2.02 14.98
N ILE A 129 1.38 -2.21 13.81
CA ILE A 129 0.02 -1.73 13.53
C ILE A 129 -1.04 -2.73 13.96
N ARG A 130 -0.86 -4.01 13.63
CA ARG A 130 -1.82 -5.10 13.88
C ARG A 130 -1.52 -5.88 15.16
N GLY A 131 -0.35 -5.69 15.79
CA GLY A 131 0.01 -6.41 17.01
C GLY A 131 0.34 -7.88 16.76
N TRP A 132 0.86 -8.20 15.57
CA TRP A 132 1.30 -9.55 15.22
C TRP A 132 2.53 -9.97 16.02
#